data_AF-A0A409YAS9-F1
#
_entry.id   AF-A0A409YAS9-F1
#
_cell.length_a   1.000
_cell.length_b   1.000
_cell.length_c   1.000
_cell.angle_alpha   90.00
_cell.angle_beta   90.00
_cell.angle_gamma   90.00
#
_symmetry.space_group_name_H-M   'P 1'
#
loop_
_entity.id
_entity.type
_entity.pdbx_description
1 polymer ?
#
loop_
_entity_poly.entity_id
_entity_poly.type
_entity_poly.pdbx_seq_one_letter_code
_entity_poly.pdbx_strand_id
1 'polypeptide(L)'
;MSSKTWQDLVAQKRLHQASCIPPAWVLPNPPPQDVLNVIGVPETCGLLSSKEIEITNAHVVDILQKLASGVWSAVEVTTAFAKRAVIAHQLVNCLTEIFIDRALERAAQLDKHFKETGKVVGPLHGLPISLKDQINIKGIESTMGYVSWIGREVTKNSVLADILEQAGAVLYVKTNIPQTLMWPETYNHIFGRTRNPHNRSLTSGGSSGGEGALIALKGSPIGVGSDIGGSIRIPSNFNGLYGLRPSFHRIPYAGCVNSLEGEDSVVSVLGPMAHSLDGIKAFMKTVAEAKPWLRDPVSVRKGWREEEYGLADHGGAGADGKLCFAILWDDEVVKPHPPVIRGLELARDALRAAGHKVIDWKPYKHAEIFRNVDAIWGAAEKEDYTLAASPAQEPLISSMLLSIDDPEGFKAQMALLGTSVAPPVFRERPDGVSAFALWQIHKERRVLREEYLEYWNATVGETGTGRPVDAILSPAAPYTAPPHGFNRNANYTMIWNNLDYTALIIPTGLTVDPSVDVKVPPHEFHNSADKANYELYNPEVFKGGPICIQLIGRTLEEEGVIAMGEIVDNAIKKKRAGSEKANTKL
;
A
#
# COMPACT_ATOMS: atom_id res chain seq x y z
N MET A 1 -13.17 -20.31 37.34
CA MET A 1 -12.26 -20.34 36.18
C MET A 1 -11.54 -19.01 36.17
N SER A 2 -10.20 -18.98 36.16
CA SER A 2 -9.45 -17.72 36.05
C SER A 2 -9.83 -17.02 34.75
N SER A 3 -10.05 -15.69 34.76
CA SER A 3 -10.22 -14.94 33.51
C SER A 3 -8.95 -15.08 32.68
N LYS A 4 -9.07 -15.40 31.39
CA LYS A 4 -7.93 -15.43 30.46
C LYS A 4 -7.31 -14.04 30.40
N THR A 5 -5.99 -13.95 30.45
CA THR A 5 -5.27 -12.69 30.21
C THR A 5 -5.28 -12.36 28.71
N TRP A 6 -4.99 -11.11 28.33
CA TRP A 6 -4.87 -10.75 26.92
C TRP A 6 -3.75 -11.54 26.23
N GLN A 7 -2.67 -11.85 26.95
CA GLN A 7 -1.58 -12.69 26.48
C GLN A 7 -2.03 -14.12 26.18
N ASP A 8 -2.93 -14.68 27.00
CA ASP A 8 -3.50 -16.02 26.76
C ASP A 8 -4.36 -16.04 25.47
N LEU A 9 -5.12 -14.96 25.22
CA LEU A 9 -5.91 -14.81 23.98
C LEU A 9 -5.00 -14.71 22.75
N VAL A 10 -3.94 -13.90 22.84
CA VAL A 10 -2.91 -13.76 21.79
C VAL A 10 -2.25 -15.11 21.51
N ALA A 11 -1.82 -15.83 22.55
CA ALA A 11 -1.17 -17.13 22.40
C ALA A 11 -2.08 -18.15 21.69
N GLN A 12 -3.37 -18.19 22.08
CA GLN A 12 -4.36 -19.05 21.42
C GLN A 12 -4.58 -18.67 19.96
N LYS A 13 -4.68 -17.36 19.65
CA LYS A 13 -4.86 -16.88 18.29
C LYS A 13 -3.66 -17.21 17.39
N ARG A 14 -2.42 -17.04 17.88
CA ARG A 14 -1.19 -17.41 17.16
C ARG A 14 -1.09 -18.92 16.93
N LEU A 15 -1.46 -19.73 17.93
CA LEU A 15 -1.51 -21.20 17.77
C LEU A 15 -2.53 -21.60 16.69
N HIS A 16 -3.71 -20.98 16.68
CA HIS A 16 -4.70 -21.21 15.64
C HIS A 16 -4.18 -20.81 14.26
N GLN A 17 -3.63 -19.61 14.11
CA GLN A 17 -3.01 -19.15 12.85
C GLN A 17 -1.94 -20.12 12.35
N ALA A 18 -1.02 -20.56 13.22
CA ALA A 18 0.02 -21.51 12.85
C ALA A 18 -0.56 -22.87 12.42
N SER A 19 -1.64 -23.32 13.07
CA SER A 19 -2.31 -24.58 12.71
C SER A 19 -3.01 -24.54 11.34
N CYS A 20 -3.29 -23.35 10.81
CA CYS A 20 -3.86 -23.17 9.47
C CYS A 20 -2.83 -23.33 8.34
N ILE A 21 -1.53 -23.44 8.66
CA ILE A 21 -0.48 -23.73 7.68
C ILE A 21 -0.42 -25.25 7.47
N PRO A 22 -0.65 -25.77 6.25
CA PRO A 22 -0.51 -27.19 5.99
C PRO A 22 0.91 -27.68 6.32
N PRO A 23 1.09 -28.79 7.07
CA PRO A 23 2.41 -29.28 7.47
C PRO A 23 3.38 -29.50 6.30
N ALA A 24 2.86 -29.88 5.13
CA ALA A 24 3.64 -30.07 3.90
C ALA A 24 4.18 -28.76 3.30
N TRP A 25 3.70 -27.59 3.75
CA TRP A 25 4.07 -26.27 3.24
C TRP A 25 4.89 -25.46 4.26
N VAL A 26 5.28 -26.08 5.37
CA VAL A 26 6.22 -25.50 6.33
C VAL A 26 7.63 -25.49 5.74
N LEU A 27 8.33 -24.37 5.87
CA LEU A 27 9.70 -24.22 5.39
C LEU A 27 10.62 -25.21 6.12
N PRO A 28 11.29 -26.13 5.40
CA PRO A 28 12.16 -27.11 6.04
C PRO A 28 13.41 -26.47 6.62
N ASN A 29 13.94 -25.45 5.95
CA ASN A 29 15.15 -24.71 6.34
C ASN A 29 14.85 -23.19 6.22
N PRO A 30 14.22 -22.57 7.22
CA PRO A 30 13.99 -21.13 7.19
C PRO A 30 15.32 -20.37 7.18
N PRO A 31 15.44 -19.26 6.42
CA PRO A 31 16.67 -18.49 6.35
C PRO A 31 17.04 -17.92 7.74
N PRO A 32 18.31 -18.03 8.16
CA PRO A 32 18.77 -17.47 9.44
C PRO A 32 18.51 -15.97 9.54
N GLN A 33 18.42 -15.40 10.75
CA GLN A 33 17.96 -14.03 10.96
C GLN A 33 18.83 -12.95 10.28
N ASP A 34 20.11 -13.22 10.06
CA ASP A 34 21.07 -12.33 9.40
C ASP A 34 20.91 -12.27 7.87
N VAL A 35 20.17 -13.22 7.26
CA VAL A 35 19.79 -13.14 5.85
C VAL A 35 18.71 -12.08 5.69
N LEU A 36 19.10 -10.85 5.35
CA LEU A 36 18.17 -9.73 5.31
C LEU A 36 17.22 -9.77 4.11
N ASN A 37 17.71 -10.08 2.91
CA ASN A 37 16.88 -10.17 1.71
C ASN A 37 16.35 -11.60 1.53
N VAL A 38 15.03 -11.74 1.46
CA VAL A 38 14.34 -13.03 1.31
C VAL A 38 13.44 -13.10 0.07
N ILE A 39 13.54 -12.13 -0.84
CA ILE A 39 12.70 -12.05 -2.07
C ILE A 39 12.80 -13.33 -2.91
N GLY A 40 13.99 -13.94 -3.02
CA GLY A 40 14.21 -15.15 -3.82
C GLY A 40 13.81 -16.47 -3.14
N VAL A 41 13.60 -16.47 -1.82
CA VAL A 41 13.40 -17.71 -1.04
C VAL A 41 12.19 -18.53 -1.50
N PRO A 42 11.01 -17.94 -1.84
CA PRO A 42 9.89 -18.73 -2.32
C PRO A 42 10.21 -19.61 -3.53
N GLU A 43 11.12 -19.19 -4.42
CA GLU A 43 11.52 -19.95 -5.61
C GLU A 43 12.56 -21.03 -5.30
N THR A 44 13.40 -20.81 -4.29
CA THR A 44 14.55 -21.67 -4.00
C THR A 44 14.34 -22.61 -2.82
N CYS A 45 13.25 -22.44 -2.05
CA CYS A 45 13.00 -23.23 -0.83
C CYS A 45 12.56 -24.69 -1.09
N GLY A 46 12.24 -25.05 -2.33
CA GLY A 46 11.88 -26.43 -2.73
C GLY A 46 10.43 -26.83 -2.47
N LEU A 47 9.56 -25.92 -2.02
CA LEU A 47 8.15 -26.20 -1.75
C LEU A 47 7.21 -25.94 -2.94
N LEU A 48 7.64 -25.10 -3.90
CA LEU A 48 6.90 -24.81 -5.13
C LEU A 48 7.43 -25.66 -6.28
N SER A 49 6.53 -26.26 -7.05
CA SER A 49 6.84 -26.88 -8.33
C SER A 49 7.13 -25.82 -9.41
N SER A 50 7.76 -26.23 -10.51
CA SER A 50 8.03 -25.31 -11.64
C SER A 50 6.75 -24.66 -12.20
N LYS A 51 5.64 -25.39 -12.23
CA LYS A 51 4.33 -24.85 -12.66
C LYS A 51 3.79 -23.83 -11.67
N GLU A 52 3.92 -24.06 -10.36
CA GLU A 52 3.48 -23.11 -9.34
C GLU A 52 4.32 -21.82 -9.34
N ILE A 53 5.63 -21.94 -9.61
CA ILE A 53 6.51 -20.79 -9.84
C ILE A 53 6.09 -20.03 -11.10
N GLU A 54 5.80 -20.72 -12.20
CA GLU A 54 5.30 -20.09 -13.44
C GLU A 54 4.01 -19.30 -13.18
N ILE A 55 3.03 -19.93 -12.51
CA ILE A 55 1.74 -19.30 -12.19
C ILE A 55 1.94 -18.04 -11.36
N THR A 56 2.69 -18.13 -10.26
CA THR A 56 2.84 -17.03 -9.32
C THR A 56 3.80 -15.93 -9.80
N ASN A 57 4.51 -16.14 -10.91
CA ASN A 57 5.33 -15.13 -11.57
C ASN A 57 4.64 -14.46 -12.76
N ALA A 58 3.49 -14.95 -13.20
CA ALA A 58 2.75 -14.38 -14.32
C ALA A 58 2.06 -13.06 -13.95
N HIS A 59 1.85 -12.21 -14.95
CA HIS A 59 1.05 -10.99 -14.80
C HIS A 59 -0.43 -11.34 -14.63
N VAL A 60 -1.20 -10.45 -13.99
CA VAL A 60 -2.63 -10.65 -13.73
C VAL A 60 -3.39 -10.93 -15.02
N VAL A 61 -3.14 -10.15 -16.08
CA VAL A 61 -3.79 -10.34 -17.37
C VAL A 61 -3.53 -11.73 -17.96
N ASP A 62 -2.32 -12.27 -17.82
CA ASP A 62 -1.96 -13.59 -18.33
C ASP A 62 -2.62 -14.70 -17.51
N ILE A 63 -2.69 -14.54 -16.17
CA ILE A 63 -3.39 -15.46 -15.28
C ILE A 63 -4.87 -15.53 -15.67
N LEU A 64 -5.53 -14.38 -15.82
CA LEU A 64 -6.93 -14.30 -16.20
C LEU A 64 -7.19 -14.91 -17.59
N GLN A 65 -6.30 -14.68 -18.56
CA GLN A 65 -6.40 -15.30 -19.89
C GLN A 65 -6.24 -16.82 -19.84
N LYS A 66 -5.27 -17.35 -19.07
CA LYS A 66 -5.04 -18.79 -18.93
C LYS A 66 -6.17 -19.49 -18.16
N LEU A 67 -6.78 -18.81 -17.18
CA LEU A 67 -7.99 -19.28 -16.51
C LEU A 67 -9.19 -19.28 -17.46
N ALA A 68 -9.43 -18.20 -18.21
CA ALA A 68 -10.55 -18.08 -19.13
C ALA A 68 -10.48 -19.05 -20.33
N SER A 69 -9.28 -19.49 -20.69
CA SER A 69 -9.05 -20.51 -21.74
C SER A 69 -8.99 -21.93 -21.21
N GLY A 70 -9.02 -22.14 -19.89
CA GLY A 70 -8.90 -23.46 -19.26
C GLY A 70 -7.50 -24.07 -19.34
N VAL A 71 -6.47 -23.29 -19.71
CA VAL A 71 -5.06 -23.72 -19.70
C VAL A 71 -4.59 -23.98 -18.28
N TRP A 72 -5.03 -23.14 -17.34
CA TRP A 72 -4.88 -23.36 -15.92
C TRP A 72 -6.26 -23.44 -15.27
N SER A 73 -6.39 -24.30 -14.26
CA SER A 73 -7.60 -24.37 -13.45
C SER A 73 -7.52 -23.39 -12.27
N ALA A 74 -8.67 -22.93 -11.76
CA ALA A 74 -8.75 -22.11 -10.56
C ALA A 74 -8.13 -22.80 -9.35
N VAL A 75 -8.27 -24.13 -9.20
CA VAL A 75 -7.63 -24.90 -8.13
C VAL A 75 -6.10 -24.88 -8.26
N GLU A 76 -5.57 -25.04 -9.47
CA GLU A 76 -4.12 -24.97 -9.71
C GLU A 76 -3.57 -23.59 -9.34
N VAL A 77 -4.24 -22.52 -9.81
CA VAL A 77 -3.83 -21.15 -9.52
C VAL A 77 -3.93 -20.84 -8.03
N THR A 78 -5.06 -21.18 -7.39
CA THR A 78 -5.28 -20.97 -5.96
C THR A 78 -4.24 -21.71 -5.11
N THR A 79 -3.92 -22.96 -5.46
CA THR A 79 -2.91 -23.76 -4.74
C THR A 79 -1.53 -23.13 -4.83
N ALA A 80 -1.13 -22.65 -6.01
CA ALA A 80 0.17 -22.02 -6.23
C ALA A 80 0.34 -20.77 -5.36
N PHE A 81 -0.66 -19.87 -5.36
CA PHE A 81 -0.63 -18.66 -4.55
C PHE A 81 -0.78 -18.95 -3.04
N ALA A 82 -1.63 -19.90 -2.63
CA ALA A 82 -1.78 -20.27 -1.23
C ALA A 82 -0.48 -20.82 -0.63
N LYS A 83 0.23 -21.69 -1.36
CA LYS A 83 1.57 -22.16 -0.97
C LYS A 83 2.55 -21.01 -0.82
N ARG A 84 2.65 -20.15 -1.84
CA ARG A 84 3.59 -19.01 -1.83
C ARG A 84 3.26 -18.01 -0.72
N ALA A 85 1.98 -17.81 -0.40
CA ALA A 85 1.53 -16.96 0.69
C ALA A 85 1.95 -17.47 2.06
N VAL A 86 1.79 -18.77 2.35
CA VAL A 86 2.23 -19.32 3.64
C VAL A 86 3.75 -19.42 3.75
N ILE A 87 4.47 -19.58 2.63
CA ILE A 87 5.93 -19.42 2.60
C ILE A 87 6.29 -17.98 2.97
N ALA A 88 5.65 -16.98 2.35
CA ALA A 88 5.87 -15.58 2.66
C ALA A 88 5.59 -15.27 4.13
N HIS A 89 4.49 -15.80 4.69
CA HIS A 89 4.16 -15.63 6.09
C HIS A 89 5.27 -16.13 7.03
N GLN A 90 5.86 -17.28 6.75
CA GLN A 90 6.96 -17.83 7.56
C GLN A 90 8.25 -17.00 7.44
N LEU A 91 8.43 -16.22 6.37
CA LEU A 91 9.60 -15.35 6.16
C LEU A 91 9.47 -13.98 6.83
N VAL A 92 8.28 -13.38 6.76
CA VAL A 92 8.07 -11.97 7.10
C VAL A 92 6.82 -11.68 7.93
N ASN A 93 6.06 -12.69 8.33
CA ASN A 93 4.88 -12.59 9.19
C ASN A 93 3.80 -11.61 8.64
N CYS A 94 3.34 -11.86 7.41
CA CYS A 94 2.44 -10.97 6.68
C CYS A 94 0.94 -11.30 6.75
N LEU A 95 0.53 -12.41 7.37
CA LEU A 95 -0.86 -12.89 7.38
C LEU A 95 -1.49 -12.77 8.77
N THR A 96 -2.82 -12.60 8.81
CA THR A 96 -3.66 -12.71 10.03
C THR A 96 -4.48 -13.99 9.98
N GLU A 97 -5.38 -14.09 9.02
CA GLU A 97 -6.26 -15.24 8.82
C GLU A 97 -5.84 -16.05 7.59
N ILE A 98 -5.79 -17.37 7.71
CA ILE A 98 -5.40 -18.31 6.64
C ILE A 98 -6.54 -19.32 6.48
N PHE A 99 -7.26 -19.28 5.36
CA PHE A 99 -8.48 -20.08 5.14
C PHE A 99 -8.46 -20.78 3.77
N ILE A 100 -7.36 -21.50 3.52
CA ILE A 100 -7.03 -22.13 2.24
C ILE A 100 -8.07 -23.18 1.83
N ASP A 101 -8.62 -23.96 2.78
CA ASP A 101 -9.61 -24.99 2.45
C ASP A 101 -10.87 -24.40 1.83
N ARG A 102 -11.38 -23.29 2.38
CA ARG A 102 -12.51 -22.54 1.82
C ARG A 102 -12.16 -21.99 0.43
N ALA A 103 -10.93 -21.52 0.24
CA ALA A 103 -10.47 -21.00 -1.05
C ALA A 103 -10.43 -22.11 -2.12
N LEU A 104 -9.89 -23.28 -1.78
CA LEU A 104 -9.82 -24.42 -2.69
C LEU A 104 -11.21 -24.98 -3.03
N GLU A 105 -12.15 -24.99 -2.07
CA GLU A 105 -13.55 -25.33 -2.34
C GLU A 105 -14.17 -24.37 -3.36
N ARG A 106 -14.00 -23.05 -3.15
CA ARG A 106 -14.48 -22.04 -4.11
C ARG A 106 -13.85 -22.21 -5.48
N ALA A 107 -12.53 -22.44 -5.53
CA ALA A 107 -11.82 -22.68 -6.78
C ALA A 107 -12.35 -23.92 -7.52
N ALA A 108 -12.63 -25.01 -6.81
CA ALA A 108 -13.22 -26.21 -7.41
C ALA A 108 -14.64 -25.97 -7.96
N GLN A 109 -15.45 -25.14 -7.30
CA GLN A 109 -16.76 -24.73 -7.82
C GLN A 109 -16.64 -23.92 -9.12
N LEU A 110 -15.65 -23.04 -9.21
CA LEU A 110 -15.36 -22.26 -10.42
C LEU A 110 -14.92 -23.15 -11.58
N ASP A 111 -14.01 -24.10 -11.33
CA ASP A 111 -13.56 -25.09 -12.30
C ASP A 111 -14.72 -25.96 -12.80
N LYS A 112 -15.60 -26.40 -11.89
CA LYS A 112 -16.81 -27.16 -12.24
C LYS A 112 -17.73 -26.34 -13.15
N HIS A 113 -18.00 -25.09 -12.79
CA HIS A 113 -18.83 -24.19 -13.61
C HIS A 113 -18.24 -23.99 -15.01
N PHE A 114 -16.92 -23.74 -15.11
CA PHE A 114 -16.25 -23.57 -16.38
C PHE A 114 -16.35 -24.84 -17.24
N LYS A 115 -16.12 -26.01 -16.64
CA LYS A 115 -16.24 -27.31 -17.32
C LYS A 115 -17.66 -27.59 -17.82
N GLU A 116 -18.69 -27.23 -17.05
CA GLU A 116 -20.10 -27.49 -17.39
C GLU A 116 -20.65 -26.50 -18.44
N THR A 117 -20.17 -25.26 -18.43
CA THR A 117 -20.78 -24.16 -19.23
C THR A 117 -19.87 -23.64 -20.36
N GLY A 118 -18.57 -23.90 -20.29
CA GLY A 118 -17.56 -23.30 -21.16
C GLY A 118 -17.37 -21.80 -20.95
N LYS A 119 -17.87 -21.23 -19.83
CA LYS A 119 -17.84 -19.79 -19.56
C LYS A 119 -17.25 -19.50 -18.18
N VAL A 120 -16.56 -18.36 -18.09
CA VAL A 120 -16.12 -17.79 -16.81
C VAL A 120 -17.29 -17.17 -16.06
N VAL A 121 -17.22 -17.20 -14.72
CA VAL A 121 -18.24 -16.56 -13.84
C VAL A 121 -18.22 -15.04 -13.95
N GLY A 122 -17.04 -14.45 -14.13
CA GLY A 122 -16.84 -13.01 -14.16
C GLY A 122 -15.41 -12.63 -14.52
N PRO A 123 -15.08 -11.33 -14.52
CA PRO A 123 -13.79 -10.82 -15.00
C PRO A 123 -12.58 -11.24 -14.15
N LEU A 124 -12.80 -11.71 -12.92
CA LEU A 124 -11.76 -12.17 -12.00
C LEU A 124 -11.83 -13.67 -11.72
N HIS A 125 -12.47 -14.44 -12.61
CA HIS A 125 -12.69 -15.88 -12.45
C HIS A 125 -11.41 -16.64 -12.09
N GLY A 126 -11.41 -17.26 -10.91
CA GLY A 126 -10.33 -18.10 -10.40
C GLY A 126 -9.12 -17.35 -9.87
N LEU A 127 -9.12 -16.01 -9.87
CA LEU A 127 -7.98 -15.20 -9.43
C LEU A 127 -7.94 -15.12 -7.90
N PRO A 128 -6.84 -15.54 -7.24
CA PRO A 128 -6.68 -15.37 -5.80
C PRO A 128 -6.49 -13.89 -5.44
N ILE A 129 -7.20 -13.39 -4.43
CA ILE A 129 -7.05 -12.01 -3.94
C ILE A 129 -6.90 -12.00 -2.41
N SER A 130 -5.85 -11.32 -1.94
CA SER A 130 -5.61 -11.07 -0.51
C SER A 130 -6.35 -9.83 -0.04
N LEU A 131 -6.84 -9.84 1.19
CA LEU A 131 -7.57 -8.71 1.79
C LEU A 131 -6.93 -8.28 3.11
N LYS A 132 -6.74 -6.97 3.29
CA LYS A 132 -6.34 -6.42 4.59
C LYS A 132 -7.32 -6.83 5.70
N ASP A 133 -6.80 -7.04 6.92
CA ASP A 133 -7.56 -7.57 8.07
C ASP A 133 -8.88 -6.83 8.41
N GLN A 134 -9.04 -5.59 7.97
CA GLN A 134 -10.25 -4.80 8.22
C GLN A 134 -11.45 -5.14 7.31
N ILE A 135 -11.21 -5.87 6.23
CA ILE A 135 -12.23 -6.16 5.22
C ILE A 135 -12.97 -7.42 5.65
N ASN A 136 -14.23 -7.28 6.04
CA ASN A 136 -15.00 -8.41 6.56
C ASN A 136 -15.29 -9.44 5.47
N ILE A 137 -15.09 -10.71 5.83
CA ILE A 137 -15.53 -11.89 5.12
C ILE A 137 -16.34 -12.72 6.11
N LYS A 138 -17.55 -13.12 5.75
CA LYS A 138 -18.43 -13.92 6.60
C LYS A 138 -17.69 -15.16 7.14
N GLY A 139 -17.72 -15.34 8.45
CA GLY A 139 -17.10 -16.46 9.17
C GLY A 139 -15.58 -16.37 9.34
N ILE A 140 -14.94 -15.29 8.88
CA ILE A 140 -13.50 -15.04 9.04
C ILE A 140 -13.33 -13.77 9.87
N GLU A 141 -12.51 -13.82 10.91
CA GLU A 141 -12.38 -12.70 11.85
C GLU A 141 -11.72 -11.46 11.22
N SER A 142 -12.04 -10.30 11.79
CA SER A 142 -11.38 -9.02 11.53
C SER A 142 -11.03 -8.41 12.88
N THR A 143 -9.76 -8.47 13.26
CA THR A 143 -9.33 -8.09 14.62
C THR A 143 -8.95 -6.63 14.72
N MET A 144 -8.57 -5.98 13.61
CA MET A 144 -8.02 -4.62 13.61
C MET A 144 -6.80 -4.44 14.53
N GLY A 145 -6.16 -5.57 14.92
CA GLY A 145 -5.02 -5.61 15.82
C GLY A 145 -5.38 -5.37 17.28
N TYR A 146 -6.67 -5.29 17.61
CA TYR A 146 -7.19 -5.22 18.97
C TYR A 146 -7.43 -6.62 19.52
N VAL A 147 -6.74 -6.99 20.60
CA VAL A 147 -6.94 -8.26 21.31
C VAL A 147 -8.38 -8.41 21.79
N SER A 148 -9.04 -7.31 22.15
CA SER A 148 -10.45 -7.27 22.54
C SER A 148 -11.43 -7.64 21.41
N TRP A 149 -10.94 -7.78 20.17
CA TRP A 149 -11.73 -8.16 19.00
C TRP A 149 -11.50 -9.62 18.58
N ILE A 150 -10.58 -10.35 19.22
CA ILE A 150 -10.43 -11.80 19.04
C ILE A 150 -11.73 -12.50 19.46
N GLY A 151 -12.23 -13.41 18.63
CA GLY A 151 -13.48 -14.14 18.89
C GLY A 151 -14.74 -13.41 18.43
N ARG A 152 -14.63 -12.21 17.84
CA ARG A 152 -15.81 -11.48 17.33
C ARG A 152 -16.35 -12.14 16.06
N GLU A 153 -17.64 -12.43 16.07
CA GLU A 153 -18.32 -13.04 14.94
C GLU A 153 -18.50 -12.04 13.78
N VAL A 154 -18.07 -12.43 12.58
CA VAL A 154 -18.32 -11.70 11.33
C VAL A 154 -19.43 -12.41 10.56
N THR A 155 -20.65 -11.88 10.61
CA THR A 155 -21.85 -12.55 10.09
C THR A 155 -22.12 -12.29 8.61
N LYS A 156 -21.47 -11.29 8.01
CA LYS A 156 -21.66 -10.85 6.62
C LYS A 156 -20.34 -10.45 5.98
N ASN A 157 -20.26 -10.61 4.67
CA ASN A 157 -19.21 -10.03 3.85
C ASN A 157 -19.35 -8.50 3.82
N SER A 158 -18.23 -7.81 3.62
CA SER A 158 -18.25 -6.43 3.12
C SER A 158 -18.78 -6.39 1.68
N VAL A 159 -19.29 -5.23 1.26
CA VAL A 159 -19.77 -5.04 -0.12
C VAL A 159 -18.67 -5.33 -1.14
N LEU A 160 -17.43 -4.91 -0.85
CA LEU A 160 -16.29 -5.20 -1.72
C LEU A 160 -16.01 -6.70 -1.81
N ALA A 161 -15.96 -7.42 -0.68
CA ALA A 161 -15.74 -8.87 -0.70
C ALA A 161 -16.79 -9.61 -1.54
N ASP A 162 -18.07 -9.23 -1.41
CA ASP A 162 -19.13 -9.78 -2.25
C ASP A 162 -18.94 -9.46 -3.75
N ILE A 163 -18.54 -8.23 -4.10
CA ILE A 163 -18.26 -7.86 -5.50
C ILE A 163 -17.14 -8.74 -6.06
N LEU A 164 -16.07 -8.95 -5.30
CA LEU A 164 -14.94 -9.78 -5.73
C LEU A 164 -15.34 -11.25 -5.90
N GLU A 165 -16.05 -11.84 -4.93
CA GLU A 165 -16.54 -13.23 -5.02
C GLU A 165 -17.52 -13.41 -6.21
N GLN A 166 -18.39 -12.43 -6.47
CA GLN A 166 -19.33 -12.41 -7.61
C GLN A 166 -18.61 -12.24 -8.95
N ALA A 167 -17.52 -11.48 -8.99
CA ALA A 167 -16.64 -11.39 -10.16
C ALA A 167 -15.83 -12.67 -10.42
N GLY A 168 -15.94 -13.66 -9.53
CA GLY A 168 -15.29 -14.96 -9.65
C GLY A 168 -13.93 -15.05 -8.96
N ALA A 169 -13.53 -14.05 -8.17
CA ALA A 169 -12.28 -14.10 -7.41
C ALA A 169 -12.34 -15.15 -6.29
N VAL A 170 -11.16 -15.59 -5.84
CA VAL A 170 -10.97 -16.53 -4.75
C VAL A 170 -10.29 -15.82 -3.58
N LEU A 171 -11.01 -15.59 -2.49
CA LEU A 171 -10.45 -15.02 -1.27
C LEU A 171 -9.84 -16.16 -0.44
N TYR A 172 -8.62 -15.98 0.08
CA TYR A 172 -7.86 -17.10 0.69
C TYR A 172 -7.05 -16.76 1.94
N VAL A 173 -6.66 -15.49 2.11
CA VAL A 173 -5.93 -15.01 3.28
C VAL A 173 -6.35 -13.59 3.62
N LYS A 174 -6.14 -13.22 4.88
CA LYS A 174 -6.10 -11.82 5.31
C LYS A 174 -4.71 -11.42 5.77
N THR A 175 -4.36 -10.16 5.61
CA THR A 175 -2.99 -9.69 5.85
C THR A 175 -2.85 -8.79 7.07
N ASN A 176 -1.67 -8.87 7.68
CA ASN A 176 -1.32 -8.19 8.93
C ASN A 176 -1.33 -6.65 8.81
N ILE A 177 -1.63 -6.02 9.94
CA ILE A 177 -1.86 -4.59 10.11
C ILE A 177 -1.25 -4.11 11.44
N PRO A 178 -1.03 -2.81 11.67
CA PRO A 178 -0.76 -2.30 13.01
C PRO A 178 -2.03 -2.23 13.87
N GLN A 179 -1.90 -2.29 15.19
CA GLN A 179 -3.02 -2.00 16.10
C GLN A 179 -3.60 -0.63 15.74
N THR A 180 -4.93 -0.51 15.72
CA THR A 180 -5.70 0.69 15.33
C THR A 180 -5.65 1.08 13.85
N LEU A 181 -4.81 0.45 13.03
CA LEU A 181 -4.47 0.87 11.67
C LEU A 181 -3.78 2.25 11.54
N MET A 182 -3.59 2.99 12.62
CA MET A 182 -3.16 4.39 12.57
C MET A 182 -1.66 4.52 12.81
N TRP A 183 -0.93 3.73 12.02
CA TRP A 183 0.53 3.69 12.00
C TRP A 183 1.06 3.46 10.57
N PRO A 184 2.14 4.14 10.18
CA PRO A 184 2.79 3.92 8.89
C PRO A 184 3.79 2.74 8.92
N GLU A 185 3.68 1.85 9.91
CA GLU A 185 4.40 0.58 10.05
C GLU A 185 3.43 -0.53 10.48
N THR A 186 3.85 -1.79 10.49
CA THR A 186 2.97 -2.94 10.75
C THR A 186 3.44 -3.79 11.93
N TYR A 187 2.84 -3.53 13.09
CA TYR A 187 2.99 -4.33 14.31
C TYR A 187 1.74 -4.22 15.20
N ASN A 188 1.27 -5.35 15.71
CA ASN A 188 0.23 -5.44 16.73
C ASN A 188 0.53 -6.55 17.72
N HIS A 189 -0.11 -6.54 18.89
CA HIS A 189 0.14 -7.55 19.93
C HIS A 189 -0.33 -8.96 19.54
N ILE A 190 -1.33 -9.09 18.66
CA ILE A 190 -1.91 -10.37 18.25
C ILE A 190 -0.96 -11.14 17.34
N PHE A 191 -0.58 -10.57 16.22
CA PHE A 191 0.17 -11.25 15.16
C PHE A 191 1.65 -10.90 15.16
N GLY A 192 2.05 -9.83 15.86
CA GLY A 192 3.43 -9.35 15.84
C GLY A 192 3.76 -8.53 14.61
N ARG A 193 5.06 -8.43 14.31
CA ARG A 193 5.62 -7.49 13.34
C ARG A 193 5.70 -8.09 11.94
N THR A 194 5.33 -7.31 10.94
CA THR A 194 5.60 -7.65 9.52
C THR A 194 6.87 -6.96 9.05
N ARG A 195 7.81 -7.76 8.52
CA ARG A 195 9.12 -7.29 8.03
C ARG A 195 9.10 -7.04 6.52
N ASN A 196 9.99 -6.18 6.03
CA ASN A 196 10.16 -5.99 4.59
C ASN A 196 10.93 -7.17 3.96
N PRO A 197 10.45 -7.77 2.86
CA PRO A 197 11.13 -8.91 2.24
C PRO A 197 12.44 -8.54 1.52
N HIS A 198 12.61 -7.28 1.09
CA HIS A 198 13.87 -6.80 0.49
C HIS A 198 14.98 -6.67 1.54
N ASN A 199 14.59 -6.37 2.78
CA ASN A 199 15.50 -6.32 3.93
C ASN A 199 14.70 -6.46 5.24
N ARG A 200 14.83 -7.61 5.92
CA ARG A 200 14.09 -7.97 7.14
C ARG A 200 14.44 -7.14 8.39
N SER A 201 15.38 -6.19 8.29
CA SER A 201 15.63 -5.19 9.33
C SER A 201 14.83 -3.89 9.13
N LEU A 202 14.17 -3.73 7.98
CA LEU A 202 13.40 -2.55 7.61
C LEU A 202 11.89 -2.79 7.70
N THR A 203 11.14 -1.70 7.84
CA THR A 203 9.69 -1.78 7.90
C THR A 203 9.06 -2.14 6.55
N SER A 204 8.01 -2.95 6.59
CA SER A 204 7.13 -3.19 5.43
C SER A 204 6.22 -2.00 5.13
N GLY A 205 6.27 -0.94 5.95
CA GLY A 205 5.33 0.17 5.90
C GLY A 205 4.01 -0.20 6.57
N GLY A 206 3.04 0.71 6.49
CA GLY A 206 1.76 0.51 7.12
C GLY A 206 0.74 1.55 6.68
N SER A 207 -0.54 1.33 6.99
CA SER A 207 -1.04 0.19 7.76
C SER A 207 -1.31 -1.08 6.95
N SER A 208 -1.16 -1.08 5.62
CA SER A 208 -1.32 -2.28 4.79
C SER A 208 0.03 -3.00 4.55
N GLY A 209 0.90 -3.08 5.56
CA GLY A 209 2.24 -3.67 5.40
C GLY A 209 2.21 -5.17 5.19
N GLY A 210 1.20 -5.88 5.71
CA GLY A 210 0.95 -7.28 5.38
C GLY A 210 0.71 -7.50 3.88
N GLU A 211 -0.17 -6.71 3.25
CA GLU A 211 -0.36 -6.73 1.79
C GLU A 211 0.95 -6.42 1.07
N GLY A 212 1.65 -5.36 1.48
CA GLY A 212 2.92 -4.96 0.86
C GLY A 212 3.96 -6.08 0.85
N ALA A 213 4.16 -6.73 1.99
CA ALA A 213 5.14 -7.81 2.13
C ALA A 213 4.70 -9.10 1.42
N LEU A 214 3.42 -9.47 1.52
CA LEU A 214 2.86 -10.66 0.87
C LEU A 214 2.96 -10.54 -0.65
N ILE A 215 2.50 -9.40 -1.19
CA ILE A 215 2.52 -9.16 -2.62
C ILE A 215 3.98 -9.13 -3.05
N ALA A 216 4.92 -8.41 -2.43
CA ALA A 216 6.33 -8.41 -2.87
C ALA A 216 6.98 -9.79 -2.98
N LEU A 217 6.58 -10.76 -2.14
CA LEU A 217 7.00 -12.18 -2.24
C LEU A 217 6.18 -13.01 -3.24
N LYS A 218 5.36 -12.34 -4.05
CA LYS A 218 4.43 -12.87 -5.06
C LYS A 218 3.43 -13.87 -4.48
N GLY A 219 3.14 -13.76 -3.19
CA GLY A 219 2.16 -14.59 -2.49
C GLY A 219 0.72 -14.24 -2.82
N SER A 220 0.49 -13.09 -3.49
CA SER A 220 -0.79 -12.63 -4.01
C SER A 220 -0.58 -11.84 -5.32
N PRO A 221 -1.43 -12.02 -6.34
CA PRO A 221 -1.35 -11.23 -7.57
C PRO A 221 -1.99 -9.84 -7.43
N ILE A 222 -3.04 -9.72 -6.61
CA ILE A 222 -3.71 -8.47 -6.23
C ILE A 222 -4.07 -8.56 -4.75
N GLY A 223 -3.76 -7.52 -4.01
CA GLY A 223 -4.26 -7.30 -2.65
C GLY A 223 -5.12 -6.05 -2.54
N VAL A 224 -5.92 -5.99 -1.48
CA VAL A 224 -6.72 -4.81 -1.16
C VAL A 224 -6.27 -4.21 0.17
N GLY A 225 -5.68 -3.02 0.09
CA GLY A 225 -5.32 -2.22 1.25
C GLY A 225 -6.37 -1.16 1.57
N SER A 226 -6.08 -0.36 2.61
CA SER A 226 -6.83 0.87 2.91
C SER A 226 -5.90 2.05 3.09
N ASP A 227 -6.38 3.26 2.83
CA ASP A 227 -5.57 4.49 2.84
C ASP A 227 -6.38 5.69 3.36
N ILE A 228 -6.05 6.13 4.57
CA ILE A 228 -6.53 7.39 5.17
C ILE A 228 -5.43 8.46 5.22
N GLY A 229 -4.15 8.05 5.27
CA GLY A 229 -2.98 8.93 5.33
C GLY A 229 -1.78 8.47 4.51
N GLY A 230 -1.92 7.43 3.69
CA GLY A 230 -0.82 6.78 2.96
C GLY A 230 -0.81 5.26 3.05
N SER A 231 -1.77 4.64 3.72
CA SER A 231 -1.68 3.23 4.11
C SER A 231 -1.74 2.20 2.97
N ILE A 232 -2.05 2.58 1.72
CA ILE A 232 -1.81 1.77 0.51
C ILE A 232 -0.43 2.11 -0.07
N ARG A 233 -0.15 3.42 -0.13
CA ARG A 233 0.98 4.01 -0.84
C ARG A 233 2.32 3.79 -0.14
N ILE A 234 2.38 3.92 1.18
CA ILE A 234 3.59 3.70 1.99
C ILE A 234 4.05 2.24 1.88
N PRO A 235 3.20 1.20 2.13
CA PRO A 235 3.58 -0.18 1.87
C PRO A 235 3.95 -0.45 0.41
N SER A 236 3.22 0.10 -0.56
CA SER A 236 3.56 -0.10 -1.97
C SER A 236 4.94 0.48 -2.31
N ASN A 237 5.24 1.69 -1.83
CA ASN A 237 6.51 2.38 -2.00
C ASN A 237 7.67 1.58 -1.41
N PHE A 238 7.51 1.06 -0.19
CA PHE A 238 8.57 0.35 0.53
C PHE A 238 8.82 -1.07 0.04
N ASN A 239 7.82 -1.71 -0.57
CA ASN A 239 7.93 -3.08 -1.04
C ASN A 239 8.11 -3.18 -2.57
N GLY A 240 8.15 -2.05 -3.28
CA GLY A 240 8.43 -2.02 -4.72
C GLY A 240 7.22 -2.43 -5.57
N LEU A 241 6.03 -1.99 -5.18
CA LEU A 241 4.75 -2.39 -5.79
C LEU A 241 4.03 -1.20 -6.43
N TYR A 242 3.07 -1.53 -7.30
CA TYR A 242 2.05 -0.57 -7.70
C TYR A 242 0.95 -0.57 -6.65
N GLY A 243 0.48 0.62 -6.29
CA GLY A 243 -0.62 0.77 -5.34
C GLY A 243 -1.41 2.03 -5.64
N LEU A 244 -2.72 1.89 -5.80
CA LEU A 244 -3.61 2.99 -6.11
C LEU A 244 -4.46 3.33 -4.89
N ARG A 245 -4.32 4.56 -4.41
CA ARG A 245 -5.28 5.19 -3.53
C ARG A 245 -6.32 5.91 -4.40
N PRO A 246 -7.56 5.42 -4.49
CA PRO A 246 -8.61 6.11 -5.22
C PRO A 246 -9.16 7.28 -4.39
N SER A 247 -10.04 8.05 -5.01
CA SER A 247 -10.80 9.11 -4.39
C SER A 247 -11.83 8.54 -3.41
N PHE A 248 -12.30 9.40 -2.53
CA PHE A 248 -13.30 9.05 -1.53
C PHE A 248 -14.52 8.41 -2.18
N HIS A 249 -14.91 7.29 -1.58
CA HIS A 249 -16.08 6.50 -1.95
C HIS A 249 -16.11 5.98 -3.41
N ARG A 250 -14.99 5.99 -4.13
CA ARG A 250 -14.91 5.34 -5.46
C ARG A 250 -15.05 3.82 -5.35
N ILE A 251 -14.51 3.26 -4.27
CA ILE A 251 -14.59 1.83 -3.91
C ILE A 251 -15.47 1.72 -2.66
N PRO A 252 -16.41 0.76 -2.61
CA PRO A 252 -17.32 0.63 -1.47
C PRO A 252 -16.57 0.22 -0.21
N TYR A 253 -17.01 0.77 0.91
CA TYR A 253 -16.45 0.52 2.24
C TYR A 253 -17.43 -0.21 3.15
N ALA A 254 -18.73 -0.20 2.82
CA ALA A 254 -19.80 -0.78 3.64
C ALA A 254 -19.51 -2.23 4.05
N GLY A 255 -19.64 -2.48 5.34
CA GLY A 255 -19.39 -3.77 5.97
C GLY A 255 -17.91 -4.03 6.28
N CYS A 256 -16.97 -3.14 5.96
CA CYS A 256 -15.63 -3.18 6.59
C CYS A 256 -15.69 -2.62 8.00
N VAL A 257 -14.66 -2.89 8.80
CA VAL A 257 -14.44 -2.25 10.10
C VAL A 257 -13.31 -1.23 10.01
N ASN A 258 -13.33 -0.21 10.85
CA ASN A 258 -12.26 0.78 10.90
C ASN A 258 -12.06 1.36 12.30
N SER A 259 -10.98 2.10 12.49
CA SER A 259 -10.89 3.08 13.58
C SER A 259 -11.36 4.45 13.07
N LEU A 260 -11.75 5.33 13.99
CA LEU A 260 -12.33 6.64 13.71
C LEU A 260 -13.64 6.56 12.90
N GLU A 261 -14.45 5.51 13.09
CA GLU A 261 -15.75 5.41 12.43
C GLU A 261 -16.66 6.59 12.83
N GLY A 262 -17.21 7.29 11.84
CA GLY A 262 -17.99 8.52 12.01
C GLY A 262 -17.21 9.81 11.73
N GLU A 263 -15.90 9.74 11.49
CA GLU A 263 -15.12 10.84 10.92
C GLU A 263 -15.33 10.88 9.39
N ASP A 264 -15.99 11.93 8.90
CA ASP A 264 -16.41 12.05 7.49
C ASP A 264 -15.63 13.12 6.69
N SER A 265 -14.61 13.75 7.28
CA SER A 265 -13.82 14.79 6.61
C SER A 265 -12.64 14.21 5.83
N VAL A 266 -11.83 13.35 6.43
CA VAL A 266 -10.68 12.69 5.78
C VAL A 266 -10.87 11.18 5.86
N VAL A 267 -11.84 10.68 5.10
CA VAL A 267 -12.24 9.27 5.16
C VAL A 267 -11.17 8.32 4.61
N SER A 268 -11.13 7.12 5.17
CA SER A 268 -10.35 6.01 4.62
C SER A 268 -10.95 5.50 3.31
N VAL A 269 -10.10 5.14 2.35
CA VAL A 269 -10.51 4.46 1.12
C VAL A 269 -9.93 3.06 1.03
N LEU A 270 -10.59 2.18 0.27
CA LEU A 270 -10.00 0.90 -0.14
C LEU A 270 -9.43 1.03 -1.55
N GLY A 271 -8.34 0.32 -1.83
CA GLY A 271 -7.72 0.34 -3.16
C GLY A 271 -6.76 -0.82 -3.39
N PRO A 272 -6.45 -1.10 -4.66
CA PRO A 272 -5.63 -2.25 -5.02
C PRO A 272 -4.14 -2.01 -4.84
N MET A 273 -3.44 -3.08 -4.53
CA MET A 273 -1.98 -3.22 -4.56
C MET A 273 -1.63 -4.42 -5.44
N ALA A 274 -0.61 -4.29 -6.30
CA ALA A 274 -0.24 -5.34 -7.25
C ALA A 274 1.22 -5.23 -7.70
N HIS A 275 1.71 -6.29 -8.35
CA HIS A 275 3.00 -6.29 -9.05
C HIS A 275 2.98 -5.56 -10.39
N SER A 276 1.80 -5.17 -10.87
CA SER A 276 1.65 -4.63 -12.20
C SER A 276 0.42 -3.71 -12.33
N LEU A 277 0.49 -2.75 -13.26
CA LEU A 277 -0.60 -1.79 -13.53
C LEU A 277 -1.85 -2.45 -14.11
N ASP A 278 -1.71 -3.55 -14.87
CA ASP A 278 -2.86 -4.31 -15.37
C ASP A 278 -3.66 -4.94 -14.22
N GLY A 279 -3.02 -5.32 -13.11
CA GLY A 279 -3.71 -5.75 -11.89
C GLY A 279 -4.52 -4.63 -11.24
N ILE A 280 -3.91 -3.44 -11.11
CA ILE A 280 -4.59 -2.22 -10.62
C ILE A 280 -5.83 -1.91 -11.48
N LYS A 281 -5.66 -1.92 -12.81
CA LYS A 281 -6.73 -1.67 -13.78
C LYS A 281 -7.84 -2.72 -13.69
N ALA A 282 -7.49 -4.01 -13.69
CA ALA A 282 -8.44 -5.11 -13.62
C ALA A 282 -9.33 -5.00 -12.37
N PHE A 283 -8.74 -4.69 -11.21
CA PHE A 283 -9.48 -4.46 -9.98
C PHE A 283 -10.42 -3.25 -10.10
N MET A 284 -9.88 -2.07 -10.44
CA MET A 284 -10.65 -0.83 -10.47
C MET A 284 -11.81 -0.90 -11.46
N LYS A 285 -11.58 -1.45 -12.65
CA LYS A 285 -12.62 -1.66 -13.67
C LYS A 285 -13.70 -2.61 -13.16
N THR A 286 -13.31 -3.77 -12.63
CA THR A 286 -14.26 -4.76 -12.12
C THR A 286 -15.17 -4.17 -11.03
N VAL A 287 -14.60 -3.47 -10.05
CA VAL A 287 -15.39 -2.89 -8.96
C VAL A 287 -16.31 -1.79 -9.46
N ALA A 288 -15.83 -0.89 -10.33
CA ALA A 288 -16.66 0.19 -10.86
C ALA A 288 -17.83 -0.36 -11.72
N GLU A 289 -17.59 -1.40 -12.53
CA GLU A 289 -18.62 -2.04 -13.35
C GLU A 289 -19.67 -2.81 -12.54
N ALA A 290 -19.32 -3.23 -11.32
CA ALA A 290 -20.26 -3.89 -10.40
C ALA A 290 -21.30 -2.93 -9.78
N LYS A 291 -21.24 -1.63 -10.09
CA LYS A 291 -22.20 -0.61 -9.63
C LYS A 291 -22.35 -0.56 -8.09
N PRO A 292 -21.25 -0.34 -7.35
CA PRO A 292 -21.22 -0.46 -5.89
C PRO A 292 -22.20 0.47 -5.17
N TRP A 293 -22.56 1.61 -5.78
CA TRP A 293 -23.58 2.55 -5.28
C TRP A 293 -24.99 1.96 -5.13
N LEU A 294 -25.26 0.76 -5.65
CA LEU A 294 -26.51 0.03 -5.40
C LEU A 294 -26.49 -0.77 -4.08
N ARG A 295 -25.34 -0.83 -3.42
CA ARG A 295 -25.07 -1.71 -2.26
C ARG A 295 -24.44 -0.96 -1.09
N ASP A 296 -23.78 0.17 -1.37
CA ASP A 296 -23.17 1.06 -0.39
C ASP A 296 -23.64 2.51 -0.67
N PRO A 297 -24.37 3.15 0.26
CA PRO A 297 -24.97 4.46 0.03
C PRO A 297 -23.97 5.61 -0.12
N VAL A 298 -22.73 5.46 0.37
CA VAL A 298 -21.72 6.51 0.21
C VAL A 298 -20.96 6.40 -1.11
N SER A 299 -21.02 5.24 -1.78
CA SER A 299 -20.28 5.00 -3.01
C SER A 299 -20.70 5.95 -4.14
N VAL A 300 -19.71 6.54 -4.81
CA VAL A 300 -19.96 7.45 -5.94
C VAL A 300 -20.59 6.67 -7.10
N ARG A 301 -21.62 7.26 -7.71
CA ARG A 301 -22.29 6.72 -8.90
C ARG A 301 -21.47 6.94 -10.18
N LYS A 302 -20.28 6.33 -10.26
CA LYS A 302 -19.36 6.42 -11.40
C LYS A 302 -18.87 5.04 -11.83
N GLY A 303 -19.34 4.59 -12.99
CA GLY A 303 -18.80 3.40 -13.65
C GLY A 303 -17.44 3.66 -14.29
N TRP A 304 -16.79 2.61 -14.79
CA TRP A 304 -15.56 2.73 -15.58
C TRP A 304 -15.83 3.49 -16.88
N ARG A 305 -15.00 4.49 -17.20
CA ARG A 305 -15.11 5.28 -18.43
C ARG A 305 -13.88 5.08 -19.32
N GLU A 306 -14.05 4.36 -20.44
CA GLU A 306 -12.95 4.10 -21.39
C GLU A 306 -12.42 5.39 -22.05
N GLU A 307 -13.24 6.44 -22.16
CA GLU A 307 -12.81 7.75 -22.67
C GLU A 307 -11.81 8.44 -21.73
N GLU A 308 -11.98 8.34 -20.42
CA GLU A 308 -11.04 8.88 -19.43
C GLU A 308 -9.75 8.08 -19.39
N TYR A 309 -9.85 6.75 -19.47
CA TYR A 309 -8.67 5.90 -19.63
C TYR A 309 -7.96 6.18 -20.98
N GLY A 310 -8.72 6.56 -22.01
CA GLY A 310 -8.23 7.10 -23.28
C GLY A 310 -7.71 8.53 -23.19
N LEU A 311 -7.64 9.12 -21.99
CA LEU A 311 -7.12 10.44 -21.68
C LEU A 311 -7.89 11.58 -22.36
N ALA A 312 -9.21 11.46 -22.54
CA ALA A 312 -10.04 12.49 -23.19
C ALA A 312 -9.88 13.88 -22.56
N ASP A 313 -9.84 13.97 -21.23
CA ASP A 313 -9.66 15.23 -20.49
C ASP A 313 -8.21 15.77 -20.53
N HIS A 314 -7.26 14.94 -20.99
CA HIS A 314 -5.83 15.25 -21.08
C HIS A 314 -5.33 15.39 -22.52
N GLY A 315 -6.23 15.53 -23.49
CA GLY A 315 -5.89 15.73 -24.91
C GLY A 315 -5.76 14.45 -25.74
N GLY A 316 -6.13 13.30 -25.18
CA GLY A 316 -6.19 11.99 -25.85
C GLY A 316 -4.86 11.25 -25.93
N ALA A 317 -4.92 9.92 -26.06
CA ALA A 317 -3.76 9.02 -26.11
C ALA A 317 -2.99 8.99 -27.46
N GLY A 318 -3.24 9.94 -28.38
CA GLY A 318 -2.69 9.95 -29.75
C GLY A 318 -1.26 10.50 -29.87
N ALA A 319 -0.70 10.47 -31.10
CA ALA A 319 0.68 10.89 -31.40
C ALA A 319 0.99 12.37 -31.08
N ASP A 320 -0.03 13.23 -30.99
CA ASP A 320 0.07 14.65 -30.61
C ASP A 320 -0.20 14.89 -29.10
N GLY A 321 -0.54 13.84 -28.33
CA GLY A 321 -0.94 13.86 -26.92
C GLY A 321 0.19 14.13 -25.93
N LYS A 322 0.93 15.22 -26.13
CA LYS A 322 1.99 15.65 -25.21
C LYS A 322 1.37 16.11 -23.89
N LEU A 323 1.50 15.26 -22.87
CA LEU A 323 1.19 15.60 -21.49
C LEU A 323 2.24 16.55 -20.89
N CYS A 324 1.82 17.30 -19.86
CA CYS A 324 2.67 18.07 -18.97
C CYS A 324 2.61 17.49 -17.56
N PHE A 325 3.73 16.92 -17.11
CA PHE A 325 3.89 16.46 -15.74
C PHE A 325 4.59 17.53 -14.91
N ALA A 326 4.20 17.71 -13.66
CA ALA A 326 4.97 18.52 -12.71
C ALA A 326 5.70 17.62 -11.71
N ILE A 327 6.81 18.08 -11.13
CA ILE A 327 7.55 17.33 -10.11
C ILE A 327 7.62 18.13 -8.82
N LEU A 328 7.04 17.58 -7.75
CA LEU A 328 7.28 18.02 -6.38
C LEU A 328 8.57 17.37 -5.89
N TRP A 329 9.63 18.15 -5.70
CA TRP A 329 10.94 17.66 -5.24
C TRP A 329 11.09 17.62 -3.72
N ASP A 330 10.48 18.60 -3.06
CA ASP A 330 10.56 18.88 -1.62
C ASP A 330 9.21 19.49 -1.21
N ASP A 331 8.61 19.02 -0.12
CA ASP A 331 7.36 19.54 0.44
C ASP A 331 7.57 20.80 1.32
N GLU A 332 8.81 21.27 1.44
CA GLU A 332 9.25 22.36 2.33
C GLU A 332 9.01 22.03 3.82
N VAL A 333 8.83 20.74 4.15
CA VAL A 333 8.72 20.26 5.52
C VAL A 333 9.80 19.25 5.84
N VAL A 334 10.03 18.25 4.99
CA VAL A 334 11.09 17.26 5.11
C VAL A 334 11.67 16.93 3.74
N LYS A 335 12.96 17.20 3.57
CA LYS A 335 13.65 16.97 2.32
C LYS A 335 13.89 15.47 2.07
N PRO A 336 13.61 14.93 0.86
CA PRO A 336 13.83 13.52 0.59
C PRO A 336 15.31 13.12 0.55
N HIS A 337 15.58 11.86 0.90
CA HIS A 337 16.90 11.25 0.78
C HIS A 337 17.34 11.13 -0.69
N PRO A 338 18.67 11.09 -0.95
CA PRO A 338 19.23 10.93 -2.30
C PRO A 338 18.56 9.89 -3.22
N PRO A 339 18.25 8.65 -2.78
CA PRO A 339 17.65 7.64 -3.67
C PRO A 339 16.25 8.05 -4.15
N VAL A 340 15.48 8.76 -3.33
CA VAL A 340 14.14 9.23 -3.70
C VAL A 340 14.23 10.32 -4.79
N ILE A 341 15.16 11.27 -4.62
CA ILE A 341 15.44 12.30 -5.62
C ILE A 341 15.90 11.65 -6.93
N ARG A 342 16.82 10.68 -6.88
CA ARG A 342 17.28 9.94 -8.06
C ARG A 342 16.13 9.24 -8.81
N GLY A 343 15.16 8.69 -8.08
CA GLY A 343 13.95 8.12 -8.67
C GLY A 343 13.13 9.14 -9.47
N LEU A 344 12.93 10.34 -8.92
CA LEU A 344 12.24 11.44 -9.59
C LEU A 344 13.03 11.99 -10.79
N GLU A 345 14.36 12.09 -10.68
CA GLU A 345 15.23 12.48 -11.79
C GLU A 345 15.15 11.50 -12.96
N LEU A 346 15.14 10.19 -12.67
CA LEU A 346 14.93 9.17 -13.70
C LEU A 346 13.59 9.37 -14.41
N ALA A 347 12.51 9.59 -13.66
CA ALA A 347 11.18 9.82 -14.23
C ALA A 347 11.13 11.10 -15.09
N ARG A 348 11.70 12.21 -14.59
CA ARG A 348 11.86 13.48 -15.33
C ARG A 348 12.53 13.26 -16.67
N ASP A 349 13.68 12.61 -16.65
CA ASP A 349 14.53 12.44 -17.83
C ASP A 349 13.91 11.45 -18.81
N ALA A 350 13.22 10.42 -18.31
CA ALA A 350 12.47 9.48 -19.11
C ALA A 350 11.28 10.14 -19.84
N LEU A 351 10.48 10.94 -19.12
CA LEU A 351 9.32 11.64 -19.69
C LEU A 351 9.74 12.70 -20.72
N ARG A 352 10.80 13.47 -20.44
CA ARG A 352 11.38 14.41 -21.41
C ARG A 352 11.88 13.69 -22.67
N ALA A 353 12.54 12.54 -22.51
CA ALA A 353 12.99 11.72 -23.63
C ALA A 353 11.83 11.10 -24.44
N ALA A 354 10.67 10.90 -23.81
CA ALA A 354 9.43 10.48 -24.47
C ALA A 354 8.66 11.65 -25.13
N GLY A 355 9.14 12.89 -25.00
CA GLY A 355 8.55 14.07 -25.64
C GLY A 355 7.49 14.80 -24.80
N HIS A 356 7.31 14.41 -23.54
CA HIS A 356 6.43 15.10 -22.60
C HIS A 356 7.10 16.34 -22.02
N LYS A 357 6.28 17.32 -21.60
CA LYS A 357 6.78 18.46 -20.83
C LYS A 357 6.88 18.09 -19.37
N VAL A 358 7.96 18.56 -18.72
CA VAL A 358 8.15 18.38 -17.29
C VAL A 358 8.56 19.70 -16.64
N ILE A 359 7.73 20.18 -15.73
CA ILE A 359 7.93 21.43 -14.95
C ILE A 359 8.10 21.13 -13.46
N ASP A 360 8.52 22.12 -12.68
CA ASP A 360 8.62 21.98 -11.22
C ASP A 360 7.28 22.34 -10.56
N TRP A 361 6.86 21.54 -9.57
CA TRP A 361 5.72 21.84 -8.73
C TRP A 361 6.22 22.42 -7.41
N LYS A 362 5.93 23.70 -7.16
CA LYS A 362 6.21 24.29 -5.84
C LYS A 362 5.14 23.82 -4.84
N PRO A 363 5.52 23.35 -3.64
CA PRO A 363 4.55 22.97 -2.62
C PRO A 363 3.65 24.16 -2.26
N TYR A 364 2.38 23.89 -2.01
CA TYR A 364 1.41 24.93 -1.66
C TYR A 364 0.76 24.58 -0.32
N LYS A 365 1.16 25.29 0.73
CA LYS A 365 0.62 25.15 2.10
C LYS A 365 0.64 23.71 2.64
N HIS A 366 1.65 22.91 2.29
CA HIS A 366 1.72 21.49 2.69
C HIS A 366 1.79 21.31 4.21
N ALA A 367 2.48 22.21 4.92
CA ALA A 367 2.53 22.20 6.37
C ALA A 367 1.16 22.48 7.02
N GLU A 368 0.38 23.43 6.49
CA GLU A 368 -0.99 23.72 6.93
C GLU A 368 -1.90 22.51 6.70
N ILE A 369 -1.85 21.94 5.49
CA ILE A 369 -2.65 20.77 5.12
C ILE A 369 -2.35 19.59 6.05
N PHE A 370 -1.07 19.33 6.33
CA PHE A 370 -0.67 18.29 7.27
C PHE A 370 -1.25 18.54 8.67
N ARG A 371 -1.07 19.74 9.22
CA ARG A 371 -1.63 20.11 10.54
C ARG A 371 -3.15 19.97 10.59
N ASN A 372 -3.84 20.31 9.50
CA ASN A 372 -5.28 20.19 9.39
C ASN A 372 -5.74 18.72 9.47
N VAL A 373 -5.11 17.81 8.73
CA VAL A 373 -5.39 16.36 8.83
C VAL A 373 -5.13 15.85 10.24
N ASP A 374 -3.97 16.21 10.79
CA ASP A 374 -3.54 15.82 12.13
C ASP A 374 -4.52 16.27 13.22
N ALA A 375 -5.16 17.44 13.05
CA ALA A 375 -6.15 17.96 13.96
C ALA A 375 -7.52 17.27 13.83
N ILE A 376 -7.90 16.86 12.61
CA ILE A 376 -9.13 16.10 12.36
C ILE A 376 -9.07 14.75 13.06
N TRP A 377 -8.01 13.96 12.86
CA TRP A 377 -7.87 12.66 13.52
C TRP A 377 -7.69 12.79 15.03
N GLY A 378 -6.87 13.77 15.45
CA GLY A 378 -6.64 14.08 16.86
C GLY A 378 -7.91 14.49 17.63
N ALA A 379 -9.01 14.80 16.95
CA ALA A 379 -10.24 15.24 17.60
C ALA A 379 -10.86 14.20 18.55
N ALA A 380 -10.67 12.90 18.27
CA ALA A 380 -11.26 11.81 19.06
C ALA A 380 -10.44 10.51 19.09
N GLU A 381 -9.28 10.44 18.43
CA GLU A 381 -8.51 9.19 18.30
C GLU A 381 -8.16 8.51 19.63
N LYS A 382 -7.85 9.31 20.66
CA LYS A 382 -7.49 8.79 21.98
C LYS A 382 -8.64 8.01 22.61
N GLU A 383 -9.84 8.56 22.53
CA GLU A 383 -11.06 7.96 23.08
C GLU A 383 -11.42 6.70 22.29
N ASP A 384 -11.44 6.77 20.96
CA ASP A 384 -11.77 5.63 20.08
C ASP A 384 -10.87 4.42 20.35
N TYR A 385 -9.56 4.63 20.33
CA TYR A 385 -8.58 3.55 20.54
C TYR A 385 -8.65 2.99 21.96
N THR A 386 -8.84 3.84 22.97
CA THR A 386 -8.95 3.41 24.37
C THR A 386 -10.21 2.56 24.58
N LEU A 387 -11.34 2.98 24.02
CA LEU A 387 -12.60 2.25 24.11
C LEU A 387 -12.47 0.88 23.44
N ALA A 388 -11.84 0.81 22.27
CA ALA A 388 -11.60 -0.43 21.56
C ALA A 388 -10.69 -1.39 22.36
N ALA A 389 -9.57 -0.92 22.92
CA ALA A 389 -8.58 -1.76 23.61
C ALA A 389 -8.97 -2.16 25.05
N SER A 390 -9.72 -1.31 25.76
CA SER A 390 -10.01 -1.47 27.19
C SER A 390 -10.65 -2.81 27.61
N PRO A 391 -11.53 -3.47 26.83
CA PRO A 391 -12.17 -4.71 27.27
C PRO A 391 -11.20 -5.87 27.49
N ALA A 392 -10.08 -5.91 26.76
CA ALA A 392 -9.02 -6.89 26.97
C ALA A 392 -7.93 -6.40 27.95
N GLN A 393 -7.97 -5.13 28.36
CA GLN A 393 -6.88 -4.47 29.11
C GLN A 393 -5.52 -4.60 28.40
N GLU A 394 -5.54 -4.63 27.06
CA GLU A 394 -4.32 -4.62 26.27
C GLU A 394 -3.72 -3.21 26.28
N PRO A 395 -2.38 -3.07 26.26
CA PRO A 395 -1.76 -1.78 26.09
C PRO A 395 -1.98 -1.26 24.66
N LEU A 396 -2.12 0.06 24.55
CA LEU A 396 -2.03 0.73 23.25
C LEU A 396 -0.55 0.85 22.87
N ILE A 397 -0.23 0.43 21.65
CA ILE A 397 1.10 0.60 21.08
C ILE A 397 1.40 2.10 20.98
N SER A 398 2.50 2.50 21.61
CA SER A 398 3.01 3.87 21.63
C SER A 398 4.28 4.06 20.81
N SER A 399 4.83 2.97 20.27
CA SER A 399 6.05 3.00 19.47
C SER A 399 6.14 1.78 18.55
N MET A 400 6.84 1.95 17.43
CA MET A 400 7.13 0.88 16.47
C MET A 400 8.58 0.37 16.58
N LEU A 401 9.33 0.83 17.59
CA LEU A 401 10.72 0.41 17.82
C LEU A 401 10.82 -1.09 18.11
N LEU A 402 11.91 -1.70 17.64
CA LEU A 402 12.22 -3.10 17.89
C LEU A 402 12.44 -3.42 19.37
N SER A 403 12.73 -2.44 20.24
CA SER A 403 12.91 -2.68 21.67
C SER A 403 11.66 -3.30 22.34
N ILE A 404 10.51 -3.24 21.68
CA ILE A 404 9.23 -3.79 22.15
C ILE A 404 9.17 -5.31 21.96
N ASP A 405 9.68 -5.84 20.86
CA ASP A 405 9.49 -7.24 20.44
C ASP A 405 10.76 -7.96 19.95
N ASP A 406 11.84 -7.23 19.67
CA ASP A 406 13.16 -7.71 19.22
C ASP A 406 14.32 -6.84 19.78
N PRO A 407 14.67 -6.98 21.08
CA PRO A 407 15.70 -6.16 21.71
C PRO A 407 17.10 -6.28 21.11
N GLU A 408 17.46 -7.45 20.57
CA GLU A 408 18.76 -7.65 19.91
C GLU A 408 18.79 -6.99 18.52
N GLY A 409 17.70 -7.11 17.76
CA GLY A 409 17.52 -6.37 16.52
C GLY A 409 17.56 -4.85 16.75
N PHE A 410 16.99 -4.36 17.85
CA PHE A 410 17.11 -2.95 18.24
C PHE A 410 18.56 -2.52 18.46
N LYS A 411 19.35 -3.29 19.22
CA LYS A 411 20.78 -2.99 19.44
C LYS A 411 21.56 -2.96 18.12
N ALA A 412 21.35 -3.95 17.26
CA ALA A 412 22.00 -4.03 15.96
C ALA A 412 21.64 -2.84 15.06
N GLN A 413 20.36 -2.47 15.01
CA GLN A 413 19.86 -1.32 14.27
C GLN A 413 20.50 -0.01 14.76
N MET A 414 20.53 0.21 16.08
CA MET A 414 21.11 1.43 16.66
C MET A 414 22.63 1.50 16.47
N ALA A 415 23.34 0.37 16.51
CA ALA A 415 24.76 0.32 16.21
C ALA A 415 25.07 0.75 14.76
N LEU A 416 24.21 0.39 13.81
CA LEU A 416 24.37 0.74 12.40
C LEU A 416 23.98 2.19 12.10
N LEU A 417 22.97 2.73 12.78
CA LEU A 417 22.53 4.13 12.65
C LEU A 417 23.48 5.13 13.31
N GLY A 418 24.19 4.72 14.36
CA GLY A 418 25.09 5.58 15.12
C GLY A 418 24.37 6.42 16.19
N THR A 419 25.17 7.04 17.08
CA THR A 419 24.68 7.70 18.30
C THR A 419 23.97 9.05 18.07
N SER A 420 24.04 9.61 16.85
CA SER A 420 23.37 10.86 16.51
C SER A 420 21.88 10.70 16.21
N VAL A 421 21.40 9.49 15.94
CA VAL A 421 20.00 9.26 15.58
C VAL A 421 19.19 8.97 16.84
N ALA A 422 18.50 9.98 17.38
CA ALA A 422 17.62 9.80 18.54
C ALA A 422 16.42 8.91 18.18
N PRO A 423 15.94 8.01 19.07
CA PRO A 423 14.67 7.32 18.88
C PRO A 423 13.52 8.32 18.66
N PRO A 424 12.51 7.97 17.83
CA PRO A 424 11.35 8.83 17.61
C PRO A 424 10.61 9.10 18.92
N VAL A 425 10.20 10.35 19.13
CA VAL A 425 9.14 10.65 20.08
C VAL A 425 7.84 10.55 19.30
N PHE A 426 7.01 9.57 19.63
CA PHE A 426 5.71 9.42 18.98
C PHE A 426 4.72 10.44 19.51
N ARG A 427 3.85 10.89 18.61
CA ARG A 427 2.88 11.97 18.87
C ARG A 427 2.02 11.61 20.08
N GLU A 428 2.00 12.50 21.07
CA GLU A 428 1.02 12.40 22.15
C GLU A 428 -0.37 12.52 21.56
N ARG A 429 -1.27 11.62 21.97
CA ARG A 429 -2.66 11.66 21.53
C ARG A 429 -3.38 12.77 22.33
N PRO A 430 -3.88 13.82 21.68
CA PRO A 430 -4.47 14.96 22.37
C PRO A 430 -5.79 14.56 23.06
N ASP A 431 -6.25 15.36 24.03
CA ASP A 431 -7.47 15.14 24.81
C ASP A 431 -8.77 15.50 24.04
N GLY A 432 -8.73 15.41 22.71
CA GLY A 432 -9.84 15.72 21.81
C GLY A 432 -10.16 17.22 21.69
N VAL A 433 -11.15 17.55 20.85
CA VAL A 433 -11.64 18.93 20.66
C VAL A 433 -13.17 18.98 20.70
N SER A 434 -13.73 20.16 21.02
CA SER A 434 -15.19 20.34 20.93
C SER A 434 -15.70 20.21 19.50
N ALA A 435 -16.97 19.86 19.32
CA ALA A 435 -17.62 19.80 18.00
C ALA A 435 -17.48 21.12 17.22
N PHE A 436 -17.63 22.27 17.89
CA PHE A 436 -17.48 23.57 17.23
C PHE A 436 -16.04 23.84 16.75
N ALA A 437 -15.04 23.43 17.52
CA ALA A 437 -13.63 23.52 17.12
C ALA A 437 -13.34 22.62 15.92
N LEU A 438 -13.84 21.37 15.95
CA LEU A 438 -13.75 20.45 14.81
C LEU A 438 -14.40 21.04 13.55
N TRP A 439 -15.55 21.70 13.67
CA TRP A 439 -16.17 22.39 12.54
C TRP A 439 -15.31 23.53 11.98
N GLN A 440 -14.52 24.22 12.80
CA GLN A 440 -13.60 25.24 12.27
C GLN A 440 -12.44 24.58 11.49
N ILE A 441 -11.92 23.46 11.98
CA ILE A 441 -10.91 22.66 11.27
C ILE A 441 -11.47 22.17 9.91
N HIS A 442 -12.73 21.75 9.88
CA HIS A 442 -13.41 21.37 8.63
C HIS A 442 -13.60 22.54 7.65
N LYS A 443 -13.86 23.76 8.17
CA LYS A 443 -13.92 24.97 7.33
C LYS A 443 -12.56 25.31 6.74
N GLU A 444 -11.50 25.26 7.54
CA GLU A 444 -10.13 25.46 7.08
C GLU A 444 -9.78 24.45 5.97
N ARG A 445 -10.13 23.17 6.16
CA ARG A 445 -9.93 22.15 5.13
C ARG A 445 -10.56 22.52 3.80
N ARG A 446 -11.81 23.01 3.82
CA ARG A 446 -12.51 23.41 2.59
C ARG A 446 -11.76 24.53 1.86
N VAL A 447 -11.31 25.55 2.59
CA VAL A 447 -10.53 26.66 2.03
C VAL A 447 -9.23 26.14 1.41
N LEU A 448 -8.50 25.27 2.11
CA LEU A 448 -7.26 24.67 1.59
C LEU A 448 -7.51 23.90 0.28
N ARG A 449 -8.62 23.15 0.17
CA ARG A 449 -8.98 22.43 -1.06
C ARG A 449 -9.31 23.36 -2.23
N GLU A 450 -10.06 24.43 -1.95
CA GLU A 450 -10.42 25.45 -2.96
C GLU A 450 -9.16 26.14 -3.49
N GLU A 451 -8.31 26.65 -2.60
CA GLU A 451 -7.06 27.31 -2.99
C GLU A 451 -6.11 26.38 -3.75
N TYR A 452 -5.98 25.11 -3.32
CA TYR A 452 -5.10 24.15 -4.02
C TYR A 452 -5.61 23.83 -5.43
N LEU A 453 -6.94 23.76 -5.61
CA LEU A 453 -7.54 23.56 -6.93
C LEU A 453 -7.27 24.75 -7.84
N GLU A 454 -7.40 25.98 -7.33
CA GLU A 454 -7.05 27.21 -8.04
C GLU A 454 -5.57 27.23 -8.43
N TYR A 455 -4.69 26.88 -7.49
CA TYR A 455 -3.25 26.78 -7.72
C TYR A 455 -2.93 25.76 -8.83
N TRP A 456 -3.57 24.58 -8.82
CA TRP A 456 -3.43 23.61 -9.90
C TRP A 456 -3.91 24.17 -11.24
N ASN A 457 -5.09 24.79 -11.28
CA ASN A 457 -5.65 25.35 -12.51
C ASN A 457 -4.77 26.46 -13.11
N ALA A 458 -4.13 27.28 -12.27
CA ALA A 458 -3.27 28.36 -12.71
C ALA A 458 -2.07 27.90 -13.54
N THR A 459 -1.65 26.64 -13.41
CA THR A 459 -0.54 26.06 -14.19
C THR A 459 -0.80 26.00 -15.70
N VAL A 460 -2.04 26.24 -16.17
CA VAL A 460 -2.36 26.37 -17.60
C VAL A 460 -1.47 27.38 -18.32
N GLY A 461 -1.03 28.44 -17.63
CA GLY A 461 -0.10 29.42 -18.18
C GLY A 461 1.33 28.90 -18.40
N GLU A 462 1.69 27.79 -17.76
CA GLU A 462 3.03 27.22 -17.75
C GLU A 462 3.15 25.94 -18.58
N THR A 463 2.05 25.23 -18.84
CA THR A 463 2.08 23.91 -19.49
C THR A 463 2.30 24.00 -21.01
N GLY A 464 1.76 25.02 -21.67
CA GLY A 464 1.72 25.09 -23.13
C GLY A 464 0.83 24.02 -23.79
N THR A 465 0.06 23.24 -23.01
CA THR A 465 -0.91 22.25 -23.52
C THR A 465 -2.30 22.86 -23.71
N GLY A 466 -2.52 24.10 -23.25
CA GLY A 466 -3.84 24.72 -23.16
C GLY A 466 -4.69 24.17 -22.01
N ARG A 467 -4.12 23.30 -21.16
CA ARG A 467 -4.73 22.72 -19.97
C ARG A 467 -3.80 22.91 -18.77
N PRO A 468 -4.29 22.80 -17.53
CA PRO A 468 -3.43 22.66 -16.37
C PRO A 468 -2.47 21.46 -16.50
N VAL A 469 -1.52 21.35 -15.57
CA VAL A 469 -0.69 20.13 -15.41
C VAL A 469 -1.58 18.90 -15.38
N ASP A 470 -1.19 17.87 -16.13
CA ASP A 470 -1.98 16.64 -16.25
C ASP A 470 -1.82 15.76 -15.01
N ALA A 471 -0.60 15.67 -14.46
CA ALA A 471 -0.34 14.98 -13.20
C ALA A 471 0.93 15.49 -12.49
N ILE A 472 0.99 15.27 -11.17
CA ILE A 472 2.16 15.60 -10.35
C ILE A 472 2.90 14.31 -9.98
N LEU A 473 4.20 14.26 -10.25
CA LEU A 473 5.12 13.28 -9.67
C LEU A 473 5.63 13.81 -8.33
N SER A 474 5.67 12.96 -7.31
CA SER A 474 6.12 13.32 -5.96
C SER A 474 6.80 12.13 -5.28
N PRO A 475 7.58 12.36 -4.21
CA PRO A 475 7.88 11.32 -3.24
C PRO A 475 6.59 10.75 -2.65
N ALA A 476 6.59 9.47 -2.27
CA ALA A 476 5.56 8.91 -1.38
C ALA A 476 5.99 8.99 0.10
N ALA A 477 7.30 9.10 0.35
CA ALA A 477 7.92 9.29 1.64
C ALA A 477 9.28 9.97 1.40
N PRO A 478 9.87 10.65 2.40
CA PRO A 478 11.19 11.26 2.24
C PRO A 478 12.34 10.23 2.24
N TYR A 479 12.03 8.93 2.24
CA TYR A 479 12.98 7.82 2.27
C TYR A 479 12.41 6.59 1.55
N THR A 480 13.28 5.64 1.20
CA THR A 480 12.86 4.24 1.02
C THR A 480 12.55 3.62 2.39
N ALA A 481 12.17 2.34 2.46
CA ALA A 481 11.79 1.68 3.71
C ALA A 481 12.80 1.96 4.85
N PRO A 482 12.42 2.69 5.92
CA PRO A 482 13.35 2.98 7.01
C PRO A 482 13.45 1.79 7.98
N PRO A 483 14.44 1.81 8.89
CA PRO A 483 14.47 0.87 10.00
C PRO A 483 13.21 0.94 10.86
N HIS A 484 12.91 -0.15 11.54
CA HIS A 484 11.70 -0.26 12.36
C HIS A 484 11.65 0.80 13.46
N GLY A 485 10.50 1.47 13.57
CA GLY A 485 10.28 2.62 14.44
C GLY A 485 10.63 3.95 13.81
N PHE A 486 11.34 3.99 12.67
CA PHE A 486 11.82 5.26 12.10
C PHE A 486 10.97 5.79 10.95
N ASN A 487 9.78 5.21 10.70
CA ASN A 487 8.83 5.83 9.78
C ASN A 487 8.07 6.98 10.47
N ARG A 488 8.63 8.20 10.38
CA ARG A 488 8.18 9.40 11.12
C ARG A 488 7.33 10.35 10.32
N ASN A 489 7.29 10.21 9.00
CA ASN A 489 6.70 11.20 8.11
C ASN A 489 5.78 10.53 7.09
N ALA A 490 4.54 11.02 7.04
CA ALA A 490 3.54 10.65 6.05
C ALA A 490 3.01 11.87 5.28
N ASN A 491 3.72 13.01 5.33
CA ASN A 491 3.27 14.28 4.75
C ASN A 491 3.03 14.15 3.25
N TYR A 492 4.00 13.56 2.55
CA TYR A 492 3.97 13.30 1.11
C TYR A 492 2.79 12.44 0.64
N THR A 493 2.11 11.73 1.55
CA THR A 493 0.87 11.02 1.24
C THR A 493 -0.37 11.74 1.76
N MET A 494 -0.31 12.28 2.98
CA MET A 494 -1.43 12.90 3.70
C MET A 494 -1.98 14.15 3.02
N ILE A 495 -1.12 14.93 2.34
CA ILE A 495 -1.60 16.09 1.56
C ILE A 495 -2.65 15.67 0.53
N TRP A 496 -2.44 14.54 -0.12
CA TRP A 496 -3.35 14.03 -1.14
C TRP A 496 -4.62 13.47 -0.49
N ASN A 497 -4.53 12.86 0.70
CA ASN A 497 -5.71 12.45 1.47
C ASN A 497 -6.61 13.63 1.81
N ASN A 498 -6.02 14.71 2.33
CA ASN A 498 -6.76 15.92 2.66
C ASN A 498 -7.47 16.50 1.42
N LEU A 499 -6.79 16.54 0.29
CA LEU A 499 -7.32 17.09 -0.96
C LEU A 499 -8.32 16.18 -1.69
N ASP A 500 -8.34 14.89 -1.33
CA ASP A 500 -9.06 13.82 -2.01
C ASP A 500 -8.59 13.57 -3.46
N TYR A 501 -7.27 13.54 -3.66
CA TYR A 501 -6.67 13.31 -4.97
C TYR A 501 -6.28 11.85 -5.17
N THR A 502 -6.55 11.33 -6.36
CA THR A 502 -6.12 9.99 -6.73
C THR A 502 -4.59 9.91 -6.79
N ALA A 503 -4.01 8.85 -6.22
CA ALA A 503 -2.57 8.72 -6.10
C ALA A 503 -2.10 7.28 -6.38
N LEU A 504 -1.16 7.13 -7.30
CA LEU A 504 -0.61 5.84 -7.77
C LEU A 504 0.88 5.75 -7.44
N ILE A 505 1.31 4.67 -6.81
CA ILE A 505 2.73 4.33 -6.68
C ILE A 505 3.21 3.60 -7.92
N ILE A 506 4.40 3.98 -8.39
CA ILE A 506 5.09 3.39 -9.54
C ILE A 506 6.51 3.01 -9.13
N PRO A 507 6.87 1.72 -9.13
CA PRO A 507 8.25 1.28 -8.94
C PRO A 507 9.12 1.76 -10.10
N THR A 508 10.25 2.41 -9.80
CA THR A 508 11.20 2.83 -10.84
C THR A 508 12.03 1.66 -11.37
N GLY A 509 12.05 0.56 -10.60
CA GLY A 509 12.93 -0.60 -10.78
C GLY A 509 14.39 -0.31 -10.45
N LEU A 510 14.70 0.85 -9.87
CA LEU A 510 15.94 1.11 -9.17
C LEU A 510 15.84 0.61 -7.72
N THR A 511 17.00 0.30 -7.13
CA THR A 511 17.17 0.07 -5.71
C THR A 511 18.20 1.03 -5.15
N VAL A 512 18.21 1.23 -3.83
CA VAL A 512 19.25 2.00 -3.15
C VAL A 512 20.61 1.36 -3.39
N ASP A 513 21.54 2.14 -3.91
CA ASP A 513 22.92 1.77 -4.22
C ASP A 513 23.86 2.69 -3.43
N PRO A 514 24.59 2.19 -2.42
CA PRO A 514 25.49 3.00 -1.61
C PRO A 514 26.61 3.71 -2.37
N SER A 515 26.96 3.25 -3.58
CA SER A 515 27.98 3.89 -4.42
C SER A 515 27.46 5.12 -5.17
N VAL A 516 26.14 5.24 -5.34
CA VAL A 516 25.47 6.34 -6.06
C VAL A 516 24.71 7.24 -5.09
N ASP A 517 23.98 6.64 -4.15
CA ASP A 517 23.12 7.32 -3.20
C ASP A 517 23.90 7.74 -1.94
N VAL A 518 25.05 8.40 -2.12
CA VAL A 518 25.87 8.81 -0.98
C VAL A 518 25.19 9.89 -0.15
N LYS A 519 25.45 9.92 1.16
CA LYS A 519 24.96 10.99 2.04
C LYS A 519 25.53 12.32 1.57
N VAL A 520 24.63 13.26 1.24
CA VAL A 520 25.00 14.61 0.81
C VAL A 520 25.40 15.49 2.01
N PRO A 521 26.14 16.60 1.79
CA PRO A 521 26.39 17.59 2.85
C PRO A 521 25.08 18.13 3.47
N PRO A 522 25.12 18.57 4.74
CA PRO A 522 23.93 19.10 5.41
C PRO A 522 23.43 20.37 4.72
N HIS A 523 22.11 20.50 4.65
CA HIS A 523 21.42 21.69 4.16
C HIS A 523 20.89 22.55 5.31
N GLU A 524 20.37 23.73 4.99
CA GLU A 524 19.57 24.51 5.92
C GLU A 524 18.25 23.77 6.15
N PHE A 525 18.10 23.19 7.34
CA PHE A 525 16.95 22.34 7.65
C PHE A 525 15.67 23.16 7.80
N HIS A 526 14.58 22.70 7.18
CA HIS A 526 13.27 23.34 7.29
C HIS A 526 12.77 23.38 8.75
N ASN A 527 13.05 22.31 9.50
CA ASN A 527 12.67 22.15 10.90
C ASN A 527 13.42 20.96 11.55
N SER A 528 13.07 20.60 12.79
CA SER A 528 13.68 19.48 13.51
C SER A 528 13.38 18.10 12.88
N ALA A 529 12.23 17.92 12.24
CA ALA A 529 11.90 16.66 11.55
C ALA A 529 12.76 16.48 10.29
N ASP A 530 13.02 17.55 9.55
CA ASP A 530 13.93 17.54 8.40
C ASP A 530 15.37 17.20 8.81
N LYS A 531 15.87 17.83 9.88
CA LYS A 531 17.16 17.49 10.47
C LYS A 531 17.23 16.00 10.86
N ALA A 532 16.22 15.51 11.57
CA ALA A 532 16.16 14.10 11.97
C ALA A 532 16.11 13.15 10.76
N ASN A 533 15.43 13.54 9.69
CA ASN A 533 15.40 12.79 8.44
C ASN A 533 16.78 12.73 7.78
N TYR A 534 17.48 13.86 7.68
CA TYR A 534 18.84 13.92 7.17
C TYR A 534 19.81 13.06 8.01
N GLU A 535 19.72 13.13 9.34
CA GLU A 535 20.57 12.37 10.25
C GLU A 535 20.33 10.86 10.14
N LEU A 536 19.08 10.44 9.94
CA LEU A 536 18.69 9.04 9.74
C LEU A 536 19.36 8.39 8.52
N TYR A 537 19.69 9.16 7.47
CA TYR A 537 20.19 8.57 6.24
C TYR A 537 21.59 7.98 6.38
N ASN A 538 21.69 6.68 6.14
CA ASN A 538 22.92 5.93 5.94
C ASN A 538 22.70 4.96 4.77
N PRO A 539 23.41 5.12 3.63
CA PRO A 539 23.14 4.30 2.44
C PRO A 539 23.27 2.79 2.68
N GLU A 540 24.15 2.34 3.58
CA GLU A 540 24.31 0.91 3.88
C GLU A 540 23.10 0.34 4.63
N VAL A 541 22.40 1.14 5.44
CA VAL A 541 21.17 0.73 6.13
C VAL A 541 20.04 0.50 5.14
N PHE A 542 19.90 1.41 4.17
CA PHE A 542 18.80 1.43 3.20
C PHE A 542 19.08 0.61 1.94
N LYS A 543 20.28 0.03 1.82
CA LYS A 543 20.78 -0.70 0.66
C LYS A 543 19.79 -1.75 0.16
N GLY A 544 19.60 -1.80 -1.16
CA GLY A 544 18.73 -2.76 -1.81
C GLY A 544 17.23 -2.46 -1.66
N GLY A 545 16.85 -1.45 -0.86
CA GLY A 545 15.46 -1.00 -0.77
C GLY A 545 14.96 -0.51 -2.13
N PRO A 546 13.74 -0.89 -2.55
CA PRO A 546 13.18 -0.43 -3.82
C PRO A 546 12.94 1.08 -3.81
N ILE A 547 13.12 1.71 -4.97
CA ILE A 547 12.85 3.14 -5.17
C ILE A 547 11.58 3.25 -6.01
N CYS A 548 10.54 3.87 -5.43
CA CYS A 548 9.30 4.17 -6.13
C CYS A 548 9.04 5.69 -6.15
N ILE A 549 8.13 6.08 -7.03
CA ILE A 549 7.60 7.44 -7.13
C ILE A 549 6.07 7.40 -7.02
N GLN A 550 5.47 8.55 -6.72
CA GLN A 550 4.02 8.71 -6.62
C GLN A 550 3.53 9.63 -7.73
N LEU A 551 2.52 9.20 -8.49
CA LEU A 551 1.81 9.98 -9.51
C LEU A 551 0.44 10.40 -8.96
N ILE A 552 0.14 11.70 -9.02
CA ILE A 552 -1.08 12.30 -8.49
C ILE A 552 -1.92 12.85 -9.64
N GLY A 553 -3.18 12.44 -9.69
CA GLY A 553 -4.22 13.09 -10.49
C GLY A 553 -5.32 13.67 -9.61
N ARG A 554 -6.35 14.26 -10.21
CA ARG A 554 -7.40 14.95 -9.47
C ARG A 554 -8.42 13.95 -8.92
N THR A 555 -9.33 14.48 -8.10
CA THR A 555 -10.47 13.73 -7.57
C THR A 555 -11.29 13.09 -8.70
N LEU A 556 -11.53 11.79 -8.57
CA LEU A 556 -12.27 10.89 -9.47
C LEU A 556 -11.63 10.65 -10.84
N GLU A 557 -10.32 10.84 -10.97
CA GLU A 557 -9.56 10.58 -12.20
C GLU A 557 -8.81 9.23 -12.18
N GLU A 558 -9.32 8.21 -11.48
CA GLU A 558 -8.64 6.90 -11.38
C GLU A 558 -8.28 6.30 -12.73
N GLU A 559 -9.19 6.33 -13.71
CA GLU A 559 -8.94 5.87 -15.08
C GLU A 559 -7.76 6.61 -15.73
N GLY A 560 -7.75 7.94 -15.66
CA GLY A 560 -6.71 8.79 -16.23
C GLY A 560 -5.36 8.62 -15.53
N VAL A 561 -5.36 8.50 -14.19
CA VAL A 561 -4.14 8.25 -13.40
C VAL A 561 -3.52 6.90 -13.73
N ILE A 562 -4.33 5.86 -13.93
CA ILE A 562 -3.82 4.55 -14.36
C ILE A 562 -3.17 4.68 -15.75
N ALA A 563 -3.83 5.33 -16.71
CA ALA A 563 -3.30 5.52 -18.06
C ALA A 563 -2.02 6.37 -18.09
N MET A 564 -1.99 7.50 -17.35
CA MET A 564 -0.77 8.31 -17.20
C MET A 564 0.34 7.54 -16.46
N GLY A 565 -0.03 6.67 -15.51
CA GLY A 565 0.89 5.78 -14.83
C GLY A 565 1.56 4.78 -15.78
N GLU A 566 0.81 4.21 -16.72
CA GLU A 566 1.35 3.35 -17.78
C GLU A 566 2.34 4.13 -18.68
N ILE A 567 2.05 5.39 -19.00
CA ILE A 567 2.97 6.26 -19.77
C ILE A 567 4.28 6.47 -18.99
N VAL A 568 4.19 6.83 -17.71
CA VAL A 568 5.36 7.07 -16.85
C VAL A 568 6.21 5.80 -16.69
N ASP A 569 5.57 4.68 -16.36
CA ASP A 569 6.22 3.38 -16.18
C ASP A 569 6.92 2.91 -17.48
N ASN A 570 6.25 3.01 -18.63
CA ASN A 570 6.84 2.67 -19.92
C ASN A 570 8.04 3.57 -20.27
N ALA A 571 7.95 4.87 -19.99
CA ALA A 571 9.06 5.80 -20.22
C ALA A 571 10.29 5.41 -19.37
N ILE A 572 10.08 5.12 -18.08
CA ILE A 572 11.14 4.70 -17.15
C ILE A 572 11.79 3.40 -17.63
N LYS A 573 10.98 2.38 -17.94
CA LYS A 573 11.47 1.08 -18.45
C LYS A 573 12.32 1.25 -19.72
N LYS A 574 11.85 2.06 -20.68
CA LYS A 574 12.58 2.35 -21.92
C LYS A 574 13.91 3.05 -21.66
N LYS A 575 13.93 4.04 -20.75
CA LYS A 575 15.16 4.77 -20.38
C LYS A 575 16.19 3.82 -19.74
N ARG A 576 15.77 2.96 -18.81
CA ARG A 576 16.65 1.98 -18.15
C ARG A 576 17.25 0.98 -19.14
N ALA A 577 16.44 0.40 -20.02
CA ALA A 577 16.92 -0.51 -21.07
C ALA A 577 17.91 0.16 -22.03
N GLY A 578 17.78 1.47 -22.26
CA GLY A 578 18.75 2.26 -23.03
C GLY A 578 20.11 2.39 -22.33
N SER A 579 20.11 2.67 -21.02
CA SER A 579 21.33 2.79 -20.21
C SER A 579 22.09 1.46 -20.08
N GLU A 580 21.38 0.34 -19.91
CA GLU A 580 22.00 -1.00 -19.83
C GLU A 580 22.72 -1.40 -21.14
N LYS A 581 22.13 -1.06 -22.29
CA LYS A 581 22.74 -1.27 -23.61
C LYS A 581 23.95 -0.37 -23.88
N ALA A 582 24.02 0.80 -23.25
CA ALA A 582 25.17 1.70 -23.37
C ALA A 582 26.37 1.18 -22.56
N ASN A 583 26.12 0.66 -21.34
CA ASN A 583 27.17 0.13 -20.46
C ASN A 583 27.76 -1.20 -20.93
N THR A 584 27.08 -1.96 -21.80
CA THR A 584 27.59 -3.22 -22.38
C THR A 584 28.40 -3.01 -23.67
N LYS A 585 28.48 -1.78 -24.18
CA LYS A 585 29.26 -1.41 -25.38
C LYS A 585 30.57 -0.68 -25.08
N LEU A 586 30.88 -0.49 -23.79
CA LEU A 586 32.18 -0.02 -23.26
C LEU A 586 32.89 -1.22 -22.65
#